data_AF-A0A258BSD6-F1
#
_entry.id   AF-A0A258BSD6-F1
#
_cell.length_a   1.000
_cell.length_b   1.000
_cell.length_c   1.000
_cell.angle_alpha   90.00
_cell.angle_beta   90.00
_cell.angle_gamma   90.00
#
_symmetry.space_group_name_H-M   'P 1'
#
loop_
_entity.id
_entity.type
_entity.pdbx_description
1 polymer ?
#
loop_
_entity_poly.entity_id
_entity_poly.type
_entity_poly.pdbx_seq_one_letter_code
_entity_poly.pdbx_strand_id
1 'polypeptide(L)'
;MGVASFNRAHRKSSTPNPYLTGVHTPLEEEHTLTDLKVTGVIPPALNGLYLRNGPNPFTPPNPATHHWFAGDGMLHGVRLEGGKALWYRNRWVRSNAISQALGEAPVPGPASRFESPNTNVVALAGKIWALVEAGGLPVEVSDTLETRLRSDFDGLLRKGFTAHPHLDPL
;
A
#
# COMPACT_ATOMS: atom_id res chain seq x y z
N MET A 1 -3.18 -28.58 4.19
CA MET A 1 -3.60 -27.83 2.98
C MET A 1 -4.88 -28.47 2.45
N GLY A 2 -5.91 -27.68 2.16
CA GLY A 2 -7.17 -28.19 1.57
C GLY A 2 -7.09 -28.33 0.05
N VAL A 3 -7.94 -29.19 -0.54
CA VAL A 3 -8.01 -29.44 -2.00
C VAL A 3 -8.15 -28.14 -2.81
N ALA A 4 -8.90 -27.17 -2.30
CA ALA A 4 -9.08 -25.86 -2.95
C ALA A 4 -7.77 -25.07 -3.09
N SER A 5 -6.91 -25.08 -2.06
CA SER A 5 -5.61 -24.39 -2.10
C SER A 5 -4.66 -25.06 -3.08
N PHE A 6 -4.62 -26.40 -3.10
CA PHE A 6 -3.81 -27.17 -4.04
C PHE A 6 -4.21 -26.87 -5.50
N ASN A 7 -5.51 -26.93 -5.81
CA ASN A 7 -6.02 -26.67 -7.16
C ASN A 7 -5.73 -25.23 -7.61
N ARG A 8 -5.88 -24.24 -6.72
CA ARG A 8 -5.59 -22.84 -7.03
C ARG A 8 -4.11 -22.64 -7.37
N ALA A 9 -3.19 -23.23 -6.60
CA ALA A 9 -1.76 -23.09 -6.81
C ALA A 9 -1.29 -23.70 -8.14
N HIS A 10 -1.92 -24.81 -8.58
CA HIS A 10 -1.52 -25.55 -9.79
C HIS A 10 -2.33 -25.21 -11.04
N ARG A 11 -3.30 -24.29 -10.92
CA ARG A 11 -4.06 -23.82 -12.07
C ARG A 11 -3.12 -23.05 -13.01
N LYS A 12 -3.16 -23.41 -14.29
CA LYS A 12 -2.37 -22.78 -15.36
C LYS A 12 -3.26 -21.79 -16.13
N SER A 13 -2.68 -20.67 -16.54
CA SER A 13 -3.35 -19.72 -17.42
C SER A 13 -3.06 -20.09 -18.87
N SER A 14 -4.06 -20.02 -19.73
CA SER A 14 -3.90 -20.17 -21.19
C SER A 14 -3.57 -18.83 -21.88
N THR A 15 -3.80 -17.71 -21.20
CA THR A 15 -3.51 -16.34 -21.67
C THR A 15 -2.81 -15.52 -20.57
N PRO A 16 -2.06 -14.46 -20.92
CA PRO A 16 -1.54 -13.54 -19.92
C PRO A 16 -2.66 -12.94 -19.07
N ASN A 17 -2.44 -12.80 -17.77
CA ASN A 17 -3.41 -12.12 -16.90
C ASN A 17 -3.38 -10.62 -17.20
N PRO A 18 -4.51 -9.98 -17.55
CA PRO A 18 -4.54 -8.56 -17.86
C PRO A 18 -4.06 -7.69 -16.69
N TYR A 19 -4.26 -8.14 -15.45
CA TYR A 19 -3.85 -7.43 -14.23
C TYR A 19 -2.38 -7.65 -13.82
N LEU A 20 -1.58 -8.27 -14.70
CA LEU A 20 -0.13 -8.45 -14.51
C LEU A 20 0.69 -8.00 -15.73
N THR A 21 0.08 -7.26 -16.66
CA THR A 21 0.73 -6.81 -17.90
C THR A 21 0.46 -5.34 -18.20
N GLY A 22 1.29 -4.71 -19.03
CA GLY A 22 1.15 -3.31 -19.41
C GLY A 22 1.21 -2.39 -18.19
N VAL A 23 0.21 -1.50 -18.05
CA VAL A 23 0.08 -0.57 -16.91
C VAL A 23 -0.18 -1.27 -15.57
N HIS A 24 -0.44 -2.58 -15.58
CA HIS A 24 -0.68 -3.42 -14.41
C HIS A 24 0.50 -4.33 -14.08
N THR A 25 1.62 -4.18 -14.78
CA THR A 25 2.86 -4.87 -14.45
C THR A 25 3.29 -4.43 -13.05
N PRO A 26 3.47 -5.36 -12.09
CA PRO A 26 3.92 -5.00 -10.75
C PRO A 26 5.29 -4.30 -10.79
N LEU A 27 5.50 -3.31 -9.93
CA LEU A 27 6.85 -2.83 -9.66
C LEU A 27 7.56 -3.84 -8.75
N GLU A 28 8.83 -4.06 -9.05
CA GLU A 28 9.69 -5.02 -8.33
C GLU A 28 10.62 -4.33 -7.31
N GLU A 29 10.66 -3.00 -7.29
CA GLU A 29 11.58 -2.22 -6.47
C GLU A 29 10.91 -1.04 -5.75
N GLU A 30 11.48 -0.67 -4.60
CA GLU A 30 11.18 0.59 -3.92
C GLU A 30 12.15 1.67 -4.38
N HIS A 31 11.62 2.82 -4.79
CA HIS A 31 12.43 3.94 -5.24
C HIS A 31 12.37 5.13 -4.29
N THR A 32 13.46 5.87 -4.24
CA THR A 32 13.53 7.22 -3.66
C THR A 32 14.19 8.12 -4.69
N LEU A 33 13.41 9.02 -5.27
CA LEU A 33 13.89 9.95 -6.28
C LEU A 33 13.79 11.36 -5.72
N THR A 34 14.90 12.10 -5.67
CA THR A 34 14.96 13.49 -5.17
C THR A 34 15.23 14.51 -6.27
N ASP A 35 15.65 14.06 -7.46
CA ASP A 35 15.87 14.92 -8.63
C ASP A 35 14.77 14.67 -9.66
N LEU A 36 13.63 15.34 -9.45
CA LEU A 36 12.44 15.18 -10.29
C LEU A 36 12.42 16.23 -11.40
N LYS A 37 12.30 15.77 -12.65
CA LYS A 37 12.12 16.65 -13.79
C LYS A 37 10.72 17.26 -13.77
N VAL A 38 10.65 18.59 -13.78
CA VAL A 38 9.40 19.36 -13.84
C VAL A 38 9.33 20.11 -15.18
N THR A 39 8.20 20.00 -15.86
CA THR A 39 7.86 20.83 -17.03
C THR A 39 6.78 21.83 -16.63
N GLY A 40 7.02 23.12 -16.84
CA GLY A 40 6.13 24.19 -16.36
C GLY A 40 6.52 24.71 -14.98
N VAL A 41 5.54 25.19 -14.21
CA VAL A 41 5.76 25.80 -12.88
C VAL A 41 4.82 25.16 -11.86
N ILE A 42 5.38 24.64 -10.76
CA ILE A 42 4.58 24.21 -9.61
C ILE A 42 4.21 25.46 -8.81
N PRO A 43 2.91 25.70 -8.52
CA PRO A 43 2.50 26.85 -7.72
C PRO A 43 3.18 26.84 -6.34
N PRO A 44 3.86 27.93 -5.91
CA PRO A 44 4.58 27.97 -4.64
C PRO A 44 3.70 27.75 -3.39
N ALA A 45 2.40 28.00 -3.52
CA ALA A 45 1.42 27.79 -2.46
C ALA A 45 1.12 26.32 -2.18
N LEU A 46 1.45 25.38 -3.09
CA LEU A 46 1.30 23.95 -2.82
C LEU A 46 2.38 23.49 -1.85
N ASN A 47 1.97 23.15 -0.64
CA ASN A 47 2.81 22.56 0.40
C ASN A 47 2.10 21.34 0.98
N GLY A 48 2.61 20.15 0.67
CA GLY A 48 1.99 18.92 1.13
C GLY A 48 2.53 17.66 0.47
N LEU A 49 1.91 16.55 0.82
CA LEU A 49 2.24 15.22 0.32
C LEU A 49 1.03 14.66 -0.41
N TYR A 50 1.15 14.46 -1.71
CA TYR A 50 0.17 13.71 -2.49
C TYR A 50 0.46 12.22 -2.35
N LEU A 51 -0.55 11.44 -1.97
CA LEU A 51 -0.44 10.00 -1.75
C LEU A 51 -1.41 9.23 -2.64
N ARG A 52 -0.96 8.07 -3.11
CA ARG A 52 -1.78 7.06 -3.79
C ARG A 52 -1.46 5.68 -3.23
N ASN A 53 -2.48 4.87 -2.99
CA ASN A 53 -2.33 3.45 -2.65
C ASN A 53 -2.80 2.58 -3.82
N GLY A 54 -2.39 1.31 -3.83
CA GLY A 54 -2.89 0.31 -4.75
C GLY A 54 -2.28 -1.08 -4.50
N PRO A 55 -2.88 -2.12 -5.09
CA PRO A 55 -2.33 -3.47 -5.06
C PRO A 55 -1.06 -3.55 -5.93
N ASN A 56 0.03 -4.03 -5.34
CA ASN A 56 1.28 -4.37 -6.01
C ASN A 56 1.90 -5.61 -5.33
N PRO A 57 1.67 -6.82 -5.87
CA PRO A 57 2.19 -8.06 -5.28
C PRO A 57 3.70 -8.01 -5.06
N PHE A 58 4.15 -8.23 -3.82
CA PHE A 58 5.57 -8.26 -3.48
C PHE A 58 6.24 -9.54 -4.02
N THR A 59 5.54 -10.67 -3.94
CA THR A 59 5.96 -11.94 -4.55
C THR A 59 5.17 -12.18 -5.84
N PRO A 60 5.81 -12.71 -6.91
CA PRO A 60 5.12 -13.05 -8.15
C PRO A 60 3.87 -13.92 -7.90
N PRO A 61 2.66 -13.44 -8.26
CA PRO A 61 1.42 -14.19 -8.04
C PRO A 61 1.23 -15.25 -9.13
N ASN A 62 0.39 -16.26 -8.89
CA ASN A 62 -0.04 -17.18 -9.95
C ASN A 62 -0.97 -16.43 -10.95
N PRO A 63 -0.57 -16.25 -12.22
CA PRO A 63 -1.36 -15.50 -13.20
C PRO A 63 -2.75 -16.10 -13.46
N ALA A 64 -2.94 -17.41 -13.30
CA ALA A 64 -4.21 -18.08 -13.57
C ALA A 64 -5.31 -17.77 -12.53
N THR A 65 -4.93 -17.17 -11.40
CA THR A 65 -5.81 -16.94 -10.24
C THR A 65 -5.68 -15.55 -9.64
N HIS A 66 -4.78 -14.73 -10.18
CA HIS A 66 -4.58 -13.36 -9.73
C HIS A 66 -5.80 -12.48 -10.04
N HIS A 67 -6.19 -11.69 -9.05
CA HIS A 67 -7.32 -10.77 -9.12
C HIS A 67 -6.81 -9.35 -8.85
N TRP A 68 -7.37 -8.35 -9.53
CA TRP A 68 -6.97 -6.95 -9.44
C TRP A 68 -6.85 -6.43 -8.00
N PHE A 69 -7.83 -6.70 -7.13
CA PHE A 69 -7.80 -6.28 -5.72
C PHE A 69 -6.83 -7.09 -4.82
N ALA A 70 -6.19 -8.13 -5.34
CA ALA A 70 -5.26 -8.95 -4.59
C ALA A 70 -3.83 -8.46 -4.77
N GLY A 71 -3.02 -8.60 -3.73
CA GLY A 71 -1.63 -8.13 -3.72
C GLY A 71 -1.39 -7.22 -2.53
N ASP A 72 -0.12 -6.94 -2.29
CA ASP A 72 0.32 -6.11 -1.18
C ASP A 72 0.01 -4.64 -1.43
N GLY A 73 -0.16 -3.86 -0.36
CA GLY A 73 -0.37 -2.42 -0.50
C GLY A 73 0.94 -1.76 -0.87
N MET A 74 0.96 -0.93 -1.91
CA MET A 74 2.10 -0.08 -2.23
C MET A 74 1.68 1.37 -2.33
N LEU A 75 2.28 2.17 -1.48
CA LEU A 75 2.10 3.61 -1.46
C LEU A 75 3.03 4.27 -2.46
N HIS A 76 2.53 5.30 -3.11
CA HIS A 76 3.28 6.24 -3.91
C HIS A 76 3.07 7.64 -3.33
N GLY A 77 4.15 8.40 -3.18
CA GLY A 77 4.12 9.74 -2.62
C GLY A 77 4.90 10.74 -3.44
N VAL A 78 4.38 11.96 -3.56
CA VAL A 78 5.08 13.12 -4.11
C VAL A 78 4.99 14.28 -3.12
N ARG A 79 6.14 14.72 -2.60
CA ARG A 79 6.22 15.88 -1.69
C ARG A 79 6.41 17.16 -2.48
N LEU A 80 5.52 18.13 -2.28
CA LEU A 80 5.59 19.45 -2.89
C LEU A 80 5.82 20.51 -1.82
N GLU A 81 6.70 21.47 -2.10
CA GLU A 81 6.92 22.62 -1.23
C GLU A 81 7.62 23.75 -1.99
N GLY A 82 7.16 24.99 -1.81
CA GLY A 82 7.85 26.18 -2.32
C GLY A 82 8.08 26.17 -3.83
N GLY A 83 7.15 25.58 -4.59
CA GLY A 83 7.23 25.49 -6.06
C GLY A 83 8.17 24.39 -6.57
N LYS A 84 8.53 23.42 -5.71
CA LYS A 84 9.39 22.28 -6.05
C LYS A 84 8.69 20.96 -5.75
N ALA A 85 9.00 19.95 -6.57
CA ALA A 85 8.75 18.56 -6.22
C ALA A 85 10.00 18.02 -5.53
N LEU A 86 9.94 17.86 -4.21
CA LEU A 86 11.11 17.53 -3.39
C LEU A 86 11.52 16.08 -3.51
N TRP A 87 10.56 15.17 -3.61
CA TRP A 87 10.83 13.76 -3.83
C TRP A 87 9.60 13.00 -4.34
N TYR A 88 9.88 11.89 -5.01
CA TYR A 88 8.96 10.78 -5.24
C TYR A 88 9.46 9.56 -4.48
N ARG A 89 8.54 8.81 -3.87
CA ARG A 89 8.83 7.52 -3.23
C ARG A 89 7.73 6.53 -3.53
N ASN A 90 8.09 5.26 -3.66
CA ASN A 90 7.17 4.16 -3.46
C ASN A 90 7.65 3.22 -2.35
N ARG A 91 6.72 2.74 -1.53
CA ARG A 91 6.97 1.78 -0.46
C ARG A 91 5.85 0.77 -0.39
N TRP A 92 6.19 -0.50 -0.28
CA TRP A 92 5.23 -1.48 0.20
C TRP A 92 4.87 -1.18 1.65
N VAL A 93 3.57 -1.20 1.94
CA VAL A 93 3.12 -1.24 3.33
C VAL A 93 3.53 -2.59 3.88
N ARG A 94 4.37 -2.58 4.90
CA ARG A 94 4.99 -3.78 5.44
C ARG A 94 3.90 -4.69 6.03
N SER A 95 3.88 -5.93 5.57
CA SER A 95 3.29 -7.07 6.27
C SER A 95 4.39 -7.82 7.00
N ASN A 96 4.05 -8.75 7.90
CA ASN A 96 5.09 -9.56 8.54
C ASN A 96 5.86 -10.41 7.52
N ALA A 97 5.20 -10.86 6.44
CA ALA A 97 5.82 -11.59 5.36
C ALA A 97 6.81 -10.74 4.55
N ILE A 98 6.46 -9.48 4.26
CA ILE A 98 7.36 -8.54 3.57
C ILE A 98 8.54 -8.18 4.47
N SER A 99 8.29 -7.81 5.73
CA SER A 99 9.37 -7.53 6.68
C SER A 99 10.34 -8.71 6.80
N GLN A 100 9.83 -9.93 6.91
CA GLN A 100 10.67 -11.13 6.93
C GLN A 100 11.50 -11.28 5.65
N ALA A 101 10.89 -11.09 4.47
CA ALA A 101 11.59 -11.21 3.19
C ALA A 101 12.69 -10.15 3.01
N LEU A 102 12.52 -8.98 3.62
CA LEU A 102 13.50 -7.89 3.63
C LEU A 102 14.51 -7.96 4.79
N GLY A 103 14.38 -8.93 5.70
CA GLY A 103 15.24 -9.04 6.88
C GLY A 103 14.98 -7.97 7.96
N GLU A 104 13.79 -7.37 7.95
CA GLU A 104 13.35 -6.32 8.87
C GLU A 104 12.62 -6.93 10.08
N ALA A 105 12.51 -6.15 11.16
CA ALA A 105 11.68 -6.52 12.30
C ALA A 105 10.18 -6.59 11.89
N PRO A 106 9.39 -7.48 12.52
CA PRO A 106 7.95 -7.51 12.30
C PRO A 106 7.30 -6.16 12.60
N VAL A 107 6.24 -5.83 11.85
CA VAL A 107 5.52 -4.58 12.07
C VAL A 107 4.90 -4.58 13.49
N PRO A 108 5.10 -3.51 14.28
CA PRO A 108 4.48 -3.39 15.60
C PRO A 108 2.95 -3.42 15.54
N GLY A 109 2.33 -3.77 16.67
CA GLY A 109 0.86 -3.75 16.84
C GLY A 109 0.21 -5.13 16.81
N PRO A 110 -1.13 -5.18 16.91
CA PRO A 110 -1.86 -6.44 16.99
C PRO A 110 -1.69 -7.28 15.72
N ALA A 111 -1.84 -8.59 15.88
CA ALA A 111 -1.89 -9.50 14.75
C ALA A 111 -3.15 -9.23 13.91
N SER A 112 -2.99 -9.23 12.59
CA SER A 112 -4.11 -9.11 11.66
C SER A 112 -4.16 -10.34 10.77
N ARG A 113 -5.38 -10.83 10.50
CA ARG A 113 -5.58 -11.94 9.56
C ARG A 113 -5.28 -11.54 8.11
N PHE A 114 -5.44 -10.25 7.79
CA PHE A 114 -5.16 -9.66 6.50
C PHE A 114 -4.19 -8.49 6.68
N GLU A 115 -3.00 -8.59 6.09
CA GLU A 115 -1.90 -7.64 6.32
C GLU A 115 -1.56 -6.82 5.07
N SER A 116 -2.47 -6.72 4.09
CA SER A 116 -2.24 -6.05 2.81
C SER A 116 -3.19 -4.84 2.65
N PRO A 117 -2.92 -3.70 3.31
CA PRO A 117 -3.74 -2.50 3.20
C PRO A 117 -3.55 -1.81 1.84
N ASN A 118 -4.29 -2.23 0.82
CA ASN A 118 -4.03 -1.87 -0.59
C ASN A 118 -5.13 -1.03 -1.27
N THR A 119 -6.16 -0.62 -0.53
CA THR A 119 -7.34 0.02 -1.13
C THR A 119 -7.27 1.54 -1.10
N ASN A 120 -6.89 2.13 0.03
CA ASN A 120 -6.85 3.59 0.18
C ASN A 120 -5.73 4.05 1.11
N VAL A 121 -5.38 5.33 1.04
CA VAL A 121 -4.50 6.02 1.98
C VAL A 121 -5.11 7.38 2.34
N VAL A 122 -5.16 7.69 3.63
CA VAL A 122 -5.80 8.93 4.12
C VAL A 122 -5.02 9.56 5.26
N ALA A 123 -4.94 10.90 5.26
CA ALA A 123 -4.48 11.67 6.41
C ALA A 123 -5.69 11.95 7.33
N LEU A 124 -5.68 11.38 8.53
CA LEU A 124 -6.78 11.50 9.50
C LEU A 124 -6.22 11.52 10.93
N ALA A 125 -6.72 12.46 11.75
CA ALA A 125 -6.29 12.63 13.15
C ALA A 125 -4.76 12.77 13.33
N GLY A 126 -4.12 13.56 12.46
CA GLY A 126 -2.67 13.82 12.53
C GLY A 126 -1.76 12.67 12.08
N LYS A 127 -2.34 11.59 11.56
CA LYS A 127 -1.63 10.39 11.09
C LYS A 127 -1.99 10.08 9.64
N ILE A 128 -1.16 9.27 8.98
CA ILE A 128 -1.42 8.76 7.64
C ILE A 128 -1.72 7.27 7.75
N TRP A 129 -2.85 6.85 7.20
CA TRP A 129 -3.35 5.48 7.33
C TRP A 129 -3.46 4.81 5.96
N ALA A 130 -2.85 3.65 5.80
CA ALA A 130 -3.13 2.72 4.71
C ALA A 130 -4.26 1.76 5.14
N LEU A 131 -5.25 1.58 4.26
CA LEU A 131 -6.51 0.90 4.58
C LEU A 131 -6.92 -0.13 3.52
N VAL A 132 -7.75 -1.11 3.92
CA VAL A 132 -8.30 -2.16 3.04
C VAL A 132 -9.70 -2.61 3.45
N GLU A 133 -10.56 -2.83 2.47
CA GLU A 133 -11.95 -3.29 2.67
C GLU A 133 -12.06 -4.72 3.21
N ALA A 134 -11.02 -5.54 3.00
CA ALA A 134 -10.98 -6.97 3.39
C ALA A 134 -10.88 -7.20 4.91
N GLY A 135 -11.06 -6.17 5.73
CA GLY A 135 -11.08 -6.25 7.18
C GLY A 135 -9.71 -6.40 7.84
N GLY A 136 -8.64 -6.01 7.13
CA GLY A 136 -7.33 -5.80 7.74
C GLY A 136 -7.34 -4.58 8.66
N LEU A 137 -6.46 -4.59 9.67
CA LEU A 137 -6.29 -3.43 10.55
C LEU A 137 -5.69 -2.24 9.77
N PRO A 138 -6.08 -1.00 10.10
CA PRO A 138 -5.38 0.21 9.64
C PRO A 138 -3.88 0.13 9.94
N VAL A 139 -3.08 0.61 8.99
CA VAL A 139 -1.61 0.69 9.15
C VAL A 139 -1.17 2.13 9.09
N GLU A 140 -0.54 2.61 10.18
CA GLU A 140 0.08 3.92 10.23
C GLU A 140 1.36 3.93 9.39
N VAL A 141 1.52 4.97 8.58
CA VAL A 141 2.74 5.22 7.81
C VAL A 141 3.28 6.62 8.07
N SER A 142 4.59 6.81 7.88
CA SER A 142 5.22 8.12 7.95
C SER A 142 4.94 8.99 6.71
N ASP A 143 5.30 10.26 6.79
CA ASP A 143 5.37 11.17 5.64
C ASP A 143 6.40 10.72 4.58
N THR A 144 7.37 9.89 4.97
CA THR A 144 8.32 9.22 4.08
C THR A 144 7.86 7.85 3.57
N LEU A 145 6.61 7.46 3.87
CA LEU A 145 5.93 6.21 3.50
C LEU A 145 6.42 4.95 4.24
N GLU A 146 7.21 5.11 5.30
CA GLU A 146 7.67 3.99 6.11
C GLU A 146 6.54 3.47 6.99
N THR A 147 6.40 2.15 7.08
CA THR A 147 5.37 1.51 7.92
C THR A 147 5.74 1.64 9.39
N ARG A 148 4.80 2.13 10.22
CA ARG A 148 5.04 2.38 11.64
C ARG A 148 4.37 1.36 12.55
N LEU A 149 3.07 1.15 12.37
CA LEU A 149 2.24 0.43 13.34
C LEU A 149 0.97 -0.11 12.67
N ARG A 150 0.61 -1.36 12.97
CA ARG A 150 -0.77 -1.84 12.80
C ARG A 150 -1.59 -1.40 13.99
N SER A 151 -2.76 -0.80 13.77
CA SER A 151 -3.58 -0.25 14.85
C SER A 151 -4.97 -0.86 14.86
N ASP A 152 -5.41 -1.31 16.04
CA ASP A 152 -6.81 -1.56 16.37
C ASP A 152 -7.40 -0.40 17.20
N PHE A 153 -6.81 0.79 17.09
CA PHE A 153 -7.15 1.98 17.86
C PHE A 153 -7.21 1.72 19.37
N ASP A 154 -6.11 1.21 19.92
CA ASP A 154 -5.93 0.90 21.34
C ASP A 154 -6.99 -0.09 21.87
N GLY A 155 -7.29 -1.11 21.06
CA GLY A 155 -8.27 -2.14 21.37
C GLY A 155 -9.74 -1.73 21.17
N LEU A 156 -10.02 -0.54 20.65
CA LEU A 156 -11.39 -0.07 20.39
C LEU A 156 -11.99 -0.69 19.12
N LEU A 157 -11.15 -1.06 18.15
CA LEU A 157 -11.56 -1.67 16.90
C LEU A 157 -11.71 -3.19 17.04
N ARG A 158 -12.95 -3.69 17.04
CA ARG A 158 -13.25 -5.12 17.22
C ARG A 158 -13.26 -5.94 15.92
N LYS A 159 -13.30 -5.30 14.76
CA LYS A 159 -13.44 -5.91 13.42
C LYS A 159 -12.66 -5.10 12.39
N GLY A 160 -12.91 -5.33 11.09
CA GLY A 160 -12.37 -4.50 10.03
C GLY A 160 -12.77 -3.02 10.14
N PHE A 161 -11.95 -2.17 9.54
CA PHE A 161 -12.21 -0.74 9.36
C PHE A 161 -12.38 -0.45 7.86
N THR A 162 -13.28 0.47 7.50
CA THR A 162 -13.52 0.81 6.08
C THR A 162 -12.27 1.42 5.45
N ALA A 163 -12.07 1.21 4.13
CA ALA A 163 -11.03 1.93 3.40
C ALA A 163 -11.43 3.36 3.04
N HIS A 164 -12.69 3.75 3.25
CA HIS A 164 -13.20 5.07 2.90
C HIS A 164 -13.77 5.83 4.11
N PRO A 165 -12.97 6.08 5.17
CA PRO A 165 -13.39 6.99 6.23
C PRO A 165 -13.42 8.43 5.72
N HIS A 166 -14.17 9.27 6.42
CA HIS A 166 -14.26 10.70 6.12
C HIS A 166 -13.85 11.51 7.34
N LEU A 167 -13.17 12.63 7.09
CA LEU A 167 -12.96 13.67 8.08
C LEU A 167 -14.15 14.62 8.03
N ASP A 168 -14.82 14.82 9.17
CA ASP A 168 -15.82 15.88 9.31
C ASP A 168 -15.10 17.24 9.26
N PRO A 169 -15.51 18.18 8.38
CA PRO A 169 -14.90 19.51 8.31
C PRO A 169 -15.30 20.44 9.46
N LEU A 170 -16.25 20.05 10.33
CA LEU A 170 -16.82 20.88 11.40
C LEU A 170 -16.21 20.59 12.78
#